data_AF-A0A933IIV5-F1
#
_entry.id   AF-A0A933IIV5-F1
#
_cell.length_a   1.000
_cell.length_b   1.000
_cell.length_c   1.000
_cell.angle_alpha   90.00
_cell.angle_beta   90.00
_cell.angle_gamma   90.00
#
_symmetry.space_group_name_H-M   'P 1'
#
loop_
_entity.id
_entity.type
_entity.pdbx_description
1 polymer ?
#
loop_
_entity_poly.entity_id
_entity_poly.type
_entity_poly.pdbx_seq_one_letter_code
_entity_poly.pdbx_strand_id
1 'polypeptide(L)'
;KKRNHLVCIAMDGENAWEYYSKNGWEFLEYLYMSLSRDEGIRCVTISEYLQENPAQETLTDIHPGSWINSNFQIWIGGKEENRAWDYLYKAREALVGFEKEHGESDKTKEAWEYIYIAEGSDWFWWYGDKHYSPNADIFDSLFRGYLEGVYKTLGLSVPEGLVRSNPIHGVLL
;
A
#
# COMPACT_ATOMS: atom_id res chain seq x y z
N LYS A 1 25.54 29.60 12.89
CA LYS A 1 26.29 28.35 12.55
C LYS A 1 25.79 27.89 11.18
N LYS A 2 26.69 27.48 10.25
CA LYS A 2 26.24 26.81 9.03
C LYS A 2 25.57 25.49 9.43
N ARG A 3 24.34 25.26 8.97
CA ARG A 3 23.60 24.02 9.21
C ARG A 3 23.76 23.16 7.96
N ASN A 4 24.07 21.89 8.13
CA ASN A 4 23.97 20.94 7.03
C ASN A 4 22.49 20.71 6.73
N HIS A 5 22.16 20.50 5.46
CA HIS A 5 20.80 20.25 5.02
C HIS A 5 20.76 18.91 4.31
N LEU A 6 19.68 18.15 4.52
CA LEU A 6 19.39 16.92 3.81
C LEU A 6 18.33 17.22 2.74
N VAL A 7 18.62 16.88 1.49
CA VAL A 7 17.64 16.90 0.39
C VAL A 7 17.25 15.46 0.11
N CYS A 8 15.99 15.12 0.38
CA CYS A 8 15.43 13.80 0.09
C CYS A 8 14.63 13.87 -1.23
N ILE A 9 15.02 13.04 -2.19
CA ILE A 9 14.25 12.82 -3.42
C ILE A 9 13.67 11.40 -3.29
N ALA A 10 12.38 11.32 -3.01
CA ALA A 10 11.63 10.07 -2.95
C ALA A 10 10.79 9.96 -4.22
N MET A 11 10.97 8.87 -4.97
CA MET A 11 10.28 8.61 -6.23
C MET A 11 10.06 7.13 -6.38
N ASP A 12 9.00 6.78 -7.09
CA ASP A 12 8.72 5.39 -7.44
C ASP A 12 9.77 4.82 -8.39
N GLY A 13 10.04 3.52 -8.24
CA GLY A 13 11.16 2.86 -8.91
C GLY A 13 10.95 2.69 -10.41
N GLU A 14 9.70 2.56 -10.85
CA GLU A 14 9.31 2.19 -12.21
C GLU A 14 8.62 3.31 -12.99
N ASN A 15 7.81 4.14 -12.33
CA ASN A 15 6.76 4.93 -12.99
C ASN A 15 7.26 6.04 -13.93
N ALA A 16 8.47 6.55 -13.76
CA ALA A 16 9.01 7.58 -14.66
C ALA A 16 9.75 6.99 -15.87
N TRP A 17 10.27 5.77 -15.76
CA TRP A 17 11.39 5.35 -16.60
C TRP A 17 10.99 4.60 -17.85
N GLU A 18 9.87 3.89 -17.83
CA GLU A 18 9.40 3.06 -18.96
C GLU A 18 9.20 3.85 -20.27
N TYR A 19 8.97 5.16 -20.16
CA TYR A 19 8.81 6.08 -21.31
C TYR A 19 10.14 6.59 -21.87
N TYR A 20 11.26 6.34 -21.18
CA TYR A 20 12.60 6.75 -21.62
C TYR A 20 13.35 5.59 -22.27
N SER A 21 14.21 5.92 -23.24
CA SER A 21 15.12 4.95 -23.85
C SER A 21 15.92 4.20 -22.77
N LYS A 22 15.97 2.87 -22.89
CA LYS A 22 16.64 1.97 -21.93
C LYS A 22 16.21 2.20 -20.48
N ASN A 23 14.94 2.51 -20.23
CA ASN A 23 14.41 2.79 -18.91
C ASN A 23 15.17 3.90 -18.17
N GLY A 24 15.59 4.95 -18.87
CA GLY A 24 16.31 6.07 -18.28
C GLY A 24 17.71 5.75 -17.76
N TRP A 25 18.26 4.57 -18.08
CA TRP A 25 19.56 4.11 -17.58
C TRP A 25 20.68 5.14 -17.76
N GLU A 26 20.83 5.70 -18.96
CA GLU A 26 21.89 6.65 -19.27
C GLU A 26 21.75 7.93 -18.41
N PHE A 27 20.52 8.42 -18.22
CA PHE A 27 20.26 9.56 -17.34
C PHE A 27 20.66 9.28 -15.90
N LEU A 28 20.23 8.13 -15.36
CA LEU A 28 20.54 7.74 -13.98
C LEU A 28 22.04 7.56 -13.75
N GLU A 29 22.73 6.93 -14.70
CA GLU A 29 24.19 6.76 -14.65
C GLU A 29 24.91 8.11 -14.61
N TYR A 30 24.58 9.04 -15.52
CA TYR A 30 25.17 10.38 -15.52
C TYR A 30 24.83 11.17 -14.26
N LEU A 31 23.59 11.09 -13.77
CA LEU A 31 23.17 11.76 -12.54
C LEU A 31 23.99 11.27 -11.35
N TYR A 32 24.07 9.96 -11.13
CA TYR A 32 24.81 9.38 -10.02
C TYR A 32 26.32 9.63 -10.13
N MET A 33 26.89 9.58 -11.33
CA MET A 33 28.30 9.93 -11.54
C MET A 33 28.59 11.40 -11.21
N SER A 34 27.72 12.32 -11.64
CA SER A 34 27.88 13.74 -11.37
C SER A 34 27.75 14.03 -9.87
N LEU A 35 26.73 13.49 -9.21
CA LEU A 35 26.54 13.64 -7.76
C LEU A 35 27.71 13.07 -6.96
N SER A 36 28.27 11.94 -7.40
CA SER A 36 29.41 11.30 -6.71
C SER A 36 30.73 12.06 -6.85
N ARG A 37 30.83 12.98 -7.81
CA ARG A 37 32.03 13.79 -8.08
C ARG A 37 31.90 15.24 -7.59
N ASP A 38 30.72 15.63 -7.14
CA ASP A 38 30.46 16.99 -6.68
C ASP A 38 31.06 17.20 -5.27
N GLU A 39 31.83 18.27 -5.08
CA GLU A 39 32.44 18.58 -3.78
C GLU A 39 31.47 19.29 -2.81
N GLY A 40 30.38 19.84 -3.32
CA GLY A 40 29.35 20.54 -2.56
C GLY A 40 28.17 19.66 -2.12
N ILE A 41 28.01 18.48 -2.74
CA ILE A 41 26.94 17.52 -2.46
C ILE A 41 27.55 16.21 -1.98
N ARG A 42 27.10 15.73 -0.80
CA ARG A 42 27.47 14.40 -0.30
C ARG A 42 26.24 13.50 -0.33
N CYS A 43 26.28 12.46 -1.16
CA CYS A 43 25.28 11.40 -1.14
C CYS A 43 25.44 10.57 0.14
N VAL A 44 24.37 10.49 0.93
CA VAL A 44 24.33 9.75 2.19
C VAL A 44 22.97 9.08 2.35
N THR A 45 22.94 8.01 3.11
CA THR A 45 21.70 7.47 3.65
C THR A 45 21.13 8.41 4.72
N ILE A 46 19.82 8.29 5.00
CA ILE A 46 19.18 9.04 6.08
C ILE A 46 19.85 8.72 7.43
N SER A 47 20.23 7.46 7.66
CA SER A 47 20.88 7.01 8.89
C SER A 47 22.25 7.66 9.10
N GLU A 48 23.10 7.70 8.07
CA GLU A 48 24.41 8.38 8.13
C GLU A 48 24.26 9.88 8.41
N TYR A 49 23.31 10.54 7.75
CA TYR A 49 23.04 11.95 8.00
C TYR A 49 22.62 12.22 9.45
N LEU A 50 21.70 11.42 9.99
CA LEU A 50 21.18 11.58 11.35
C LEU A 50 22.21 11.26 12.45
N GLN A 51 23.20 10.40 12.18
CA GLN A 51 24.30 10.16 13.11
C GLN A 51 25.19 11.40 13.31
N GLU A 52 25.47 12.13 12.23
CA GLU A 52 26.27 13.36 12.28
C GLU A 52 25.44 14.61 12.63
N ASN A 53 24.15 14.60 12.29
CA ASN A 53 23.23 15.73 12.42
C ASN A 53 21.94 15.26 13.14
N PRO A 54 22.01 14.96 14.44
CA PRO A 54 20.86 14.42 15.18
C PRO A 54 19.67 15.37 15.15
N ALA A 55 18.46 14.82 15.18
CA ALA A 55 17.22 15.60 15.20
C ALA A 55 17.24 16.60 16.36
N GLN A 56 16.98 17.87 16.04
CA GLN A 56 16.97 18.97 17.01
C GLN A 56 15.55 19.43 17.36
N GLU A 57 14.58 19.07 16.52
CA GLU A 57 13.19 19.51 16.62
C GLU A 57 12.29 18.27 16.68
N THR A 58 11.22 18.38 17.45
CA THR A 58 10.17 17.37 17.54
C THR A 58 8.92 17.91 16.86
N LEU A 59 8.39 17.18 15.88
CA LEU A 59 7.07 17.48 15.33
C LEU A 59 6.02 17.10 16.36
N THR A 60 5.20 18.07 16.78
CA THR A 60 4.13 17.84 17.76
C THR A 60 2.84 17.35 17.11
N ASP A 61 2.68 17.59 15.82
CA ASP A 61 1.52 17.20 15.04
C ASP A 61 1.92 17.00 13.57
N ILE A 62 1.22 16.09 12.89
CA ILE A 62 1.39 15.80 11.46
C ILE A 62 -0.01 15.69 10.85
N HIS A 63 -0.28 16.53 9.85
CA HIS A 63 -1.54 16.48 9.14
C HIS A 63 -1.74 15.12 8.45
N PRO A 64 -2.85 14.41 8.66
CA PRO A 64 -3.11 13.14 8.02
C PRO A 64 -3.34 13.33 6.52
N GLY A 65 -2.59 12.61 5.69
CA GLY A 65 -2.76 12.64 4.25
C GLY A 65 -1.75 11.77 3.52
N SER A 66 -1.80 11.79 2.19
CA SER A 66 -0.81 11.15 1.33
C SER A 66 -0.07 12.19 0.48
N TRP A 67 0.98 11.76 -0.20
CA TRP A 67 1.65 12.57 -1.21
C TRP A 67 0.76 12.94 -2.42
N ILE A 68 -0.40 12.29 -2.58
CA ILE A 68 -1.39 12.60 -3.61
C ILE A 68 -2.47 13.49 -2.99
N ASN A 69 -2.56 14.74 -3.46
CA ASN A 69 -3.59 15.72 -3.06
C ASN A 69 -3.71 15.97 -1.54
N SER A 70 -2.70 15.58 -0.74
CA SER A 70 -2.68 15.71 0.72
C SER A 70 -3.90 15.08 1.43
N ASN A 71 -4.47 14.02 0.85
CA ASN A 71 -5.61 13.30 1.41
C ASN A 71 -5.56 11.79 1.07
N PHE A 72 -6.61 11.05 1.43
CA PHE A 72 -6.72 9.59 1.20
C PHE A 72 -7.74 9.19 0.13
N GLN A 73 -8.31 10.14 -0.62
CA GLN A 73 -9.43 9.89 -1.52
C GLN A 73 -9.11 8.85 -2.61
N ILE A 74 -7.83 8.60 -2.90
CA ILE A 74 -7.41 7.54 -3.81
C ILE A 74 -7.82 6.15 -3.29
N TRP A 75 -7.82 5.92 -1.97
CA TRP A 75 -8.05 4.60 -1.38
C TRP A 75 -9.36 4.49 -0.56
N ILE A 76 -10.07 5.60 -0.32
CA ILE A 76 -11.31 5.62 0.47
C ILE A 76 -12.28 6.71 0.02
N GLY A 77 -13.58 6.51 0.26
CA GLY A 77 -14.63 7.51 0.09
C GLY A 77 -15.55 7.24 -1.08
N GLY A 78 -15.11 6.47 -2.08
CA GLY A 78 -15.97 5.97 -3.15
C GLY A 78 -16.75 4.72 -2.73
N LYS A 79 -17.76 4.35 -3.54
CA LYS A 79 -18.67 3.24 -3.20
C LYS A 79 -17.97 1.89 -3.18
N GLU A 80 -17.10 1.65 -4.15
CA GLU A 80 -16.37 0.38 -4.31
C GLU A 80 -15.30 0.26 -3.22
N GLU A 81 -14.52 1.32 -3.01
CA GLU A 81 -13.47 1.39 -1.99
C GLU A 81 -14.05 1.16 -0.59
N ASN A 82 -15.15 1.84 -0.24
CA ASN A 82 -15.78 1.68 1.07
C ASN A 82 -16.34 0.26 1.26
N ARG A 83 -16.89 -0.35 0.20
CA ARG A 83 -17.39 -1.73 0.24
C ARG A 83 -16.25 -2.74 0.44
N ALA A 84 -15.12 -2.52 -0.20
CA ALA A 84 -13.92 -3.33 0.00
C ALA A 84 -13.41 -3.22 1.46
N TRP A 85 -13.37 -2.00 2.01
CA TRP A 85 -12.99 -1.77 3.41
C TRP A 85 -13.93 -2.46 4.39
N ASP A 86 -15.25 -2.40 4.15
CA ASP A 86 -16.25 -3.08 4.96
C ASP A 86 -16.03 -4.60 4.99
N TYR A 87 -15.69 -5.20 3.85
CA TYR A 87 -15.44 -6.63 3.78
C TYR A 87 -14.13 -7.03 4.46
N LEU A 88 -13.05 -6.26 4.26
CA LEU A 88 -11.78 -6.49 4.95
C LEU A 88 -11.94 -6.38 6.47
N TYR A 89 -12.65 -5.35 6.94
CA TYR A 89 -12.96 -5.18 8.36
C TYR A 89 -13.72 -6.38 8.92
N LYS A 90 -14.78 -6.85 8.26
CA LYS A 90 -15.57 -8.01 8.70
C LYS A 90 -14.76 -9.31 8.73
N ALA A 91 -13.88 -9.52 7.75
CA ALA A 91 -13.01 -10.70 7.72
C ALA A 91 -12.00 -10.67 8.89
N ARG A 92 -11.37 -9.52 9.13
CA ARG A 92 -10.45 -9.32 10.25
C ARG A 92 -11.14 -9.51 11.60
N GLU A 93 -12.33 -8.95 11.79
CA GLU A 93 -13.11 -9.13 13.03
C GLU A 93 -13.51 -10.59 13.25
N ALA A 94 -13.86 -11.31 12.19
CA ALA A 94 -14.16 -12.74 12.30
C ALA A 94 -12.93 -13.54 12.76
N LEU A 95 -11.74 -13.23 12.22
CA LEU A 95 -10.48 -13.85 12.64
C LEU A 95 -10.13 -13.52 14.10
N VAL A 96 -10.16 -12.24 14.48
CA VAL A 96 -9.88 -11.78 15.84
C VAL A 96 -10.85 -12.40 16.85
N GLY A 97 -12.15 -12.46 16.51
CA GLY A 97 -13.17 -13.11 17.32
C GLY A 97 -12.93 -14.61 17.48
N PHE A 98 -12.62 -15.30 16.38
CA PHE A 98 -12.31 -16.73 16.40
C PHE A 98 -11.08 -17.04 17.26
N GLU A 99 -9.99 -16.28 17.09
CA GLU A 99 -8.73 -16.46 17.84
C GLU A 99 -8.92 -16.18 19.34
N LYS A 100 -9.76 -15.20 19.69
CA LYS A 100 -10.10 -14.93 21.10
C LYS A 100 -10.85 -16.10 21.76
N GLU A 101 -11.70 -16.80 21.02
CA GLU A 101 -12.50 -17.92 21.54
C GLU A 101 -11.72 -19.23 21.55
N HIS A 102 -10.91 -19.50 20.52
CA HIS A 102 -10.28 -20.81 20.28
C HIS A 102 -8.77 -20.81 20.55
N GLY A 103 -8.17 -19.63 20.75
CA GLY A 103 -6.73 -19.44 20.86
C GLY A 103 -6.02 -19.38 19.50
N GLU A 104 -4.77 -18.96 19.55
CA GLU A 104 -3.87 -18.98 18.39
C GLU A 104 -3.61 -20.43 17.94
N SER A 105 -3.62 -20.65 16.63
CA SER A 105 -3.34 -21.94 16.01
C SER A 105 -2.75 -21.77 14.62
N ASP A 106 -2.29 -22.87 14.00
CA ASP A 106 -1.81 -22.81 12.61
C ASP A 106 -2.87 -22.27 11.64
N LYS A 107 -4.16 -22.52 11.93
CA LYS A 107 -5.29 -21.96 11.16
C LYS A 107 -5.41 -20.45 11.31
N THR A 108 -5.25 -19.90 12.51
CA THR A 108 -5.34 -18.45 12.71
C THR A 108 -4.13 -17.74 12.11
N LYS A 109 -2.95 -18.36 12.17
CA LYS A 109 -1.74 -17.87 11.47
C LYS A 109 -1.93 -17.82 9.97
N GLU A 110 -2.41 -18.90 9.35
CA GLU A 110 -2.70 -18.92 7.91
C GLU A 110 -3.78 -17.90 7.54
N ALA A 111 -4.82 -17.75 8.37
CA ALA A 111 -5.85 -16.73 8.15
C ALA A 111 -5.30 -15.29 8.26
N TRP A 112 -4.33 -15.05 9.14
CA TRP A 112 -3.63 -13.76 9.23
C TRP A 112 -2.83 -13.44 7.97
N GLU A 113 -2.19 -14.43 7.34
CA GLU A 113 -1.49 -14.22 6.05
C GLU A 113 -2.46 -13.72 4.96
N TYR A 114 -3.69 -14.25 4.90
CA TYR A 114 -4.70 -13.73 3.98
C TYR A 114 -5.10 -12.28 4.28
N ILE A 115 -5.21 -11.91 5.56
CA ILE A 115 -5.49 -10.52 5.95
C ILE A 115 -4.33 -9.59 5.53
N TYR A 116 -3.08 -9.98 5.77
CA TYR A 116 -1.93 -9.15 5.40
C TYR A 116 -1.82 -8.94 3.89
N ILE A 117 -2.15 -9.96 3.09
CA ILE A 117 -2.25 -9.80 1.63
C ILE A 117 -3.38 -8.82 1.29
N ALA A 118 -4.56 -8.98 1.89
CA ALA A 118 -5.74 -8.14 1.61
C ALA A 118 -5.60 -6.69 2.12
N GLU A 119 -4.69 -6.41 3.05
CA GLU A 119 -4.36 -5.06 3.54
C GLU A 119 -3.48 -4.26 2.58
N GLY A 120 -3.03 -4.85 1.47
CA GLY A 120 -2.31 -4.14 0.42
C GLY A 120 -3.12 -2.98 -0.17
N SER A 121 -2.54 -1.78 -0.20
CA SER A 121 -3.22 -0.58 -0.70
C SER A 121 -3.55 -0.66 -2.19
N ASP A 122 -2.83 -1.48 -2.96
CA ASP A 122 -3.04 -1.71 -4.39
C ASP A 122 -4.47 -2.19 -4.69
N TRP A 123 -5.08 -3.01 -3.82
CA TRP A 123 -6.47 -3.43 -4.01
C TRP A 123 -7.41 -2.24 -4.12
N PHE A 124 -7.21 -1.24 -3.24
CA PHE A 124 -8.02 -0.03 -3.16
C PHE A 124 -7.69 0.98 -4.25
N TRP A 125 -6.47 0.95 -4.79
CA TRP A 125 -6.06 1.78 -5.91
C TRP A 125 -6.87 1.53 -7.19
N TRP A 126 -7.27 0.27 -7.40
CA TRP A 126 -7.99 -0.18 -8.60
C TRP A 126 -9.52 -0.09 -8.50
N TYR A 127 -10.07 0.20 -7.33
CA TYR A 127 -11.52 0.40 -7.15
C TYR A 127 -11.93 1.83 -7.47
N GLY A 128 -13.18 1.99 -7.91
CA GLY A 128 -13.76 3.28 -8.26
C GLY A 128 -13.41 3.75 -9.68
N ASP A 129 -13.57 5.04 -9.92
CA ASP A 129 -13.46 5.68 -11.25
C ASP A 129 -12.15 6.43 -11.46
N LYS A 130 -11.26 6.42 -10.46
CA LYS A 130 -10.03 7.24 -10.45
C LYS A 130 -8.92 6.62 -11.29
N HIS A 131 -8.89 5.29 -11.37
CA HIS A 131 -7.93 4.55 -12.16
C HIS A 131 -8.64 3.48 -12.98
N TYR A 132 -8.13 3.23 -14.17
CA TYR A 132 -8.63 2.18 -15.05
C TYR A 132 -7.59 1.07 -15.17
N SER A 133 -8.05 -0.17 -15.08
CA SER A 133 -7.26 -1.34 -15.44
C SER A 133 -8.13 -2.30 -16.24
N PRO A 134 -7.65 -2.86 -17.37
CA PRO A 134 -8.36 -3.94 -18.05
C PRO A 134 -8.46 -5.22 -17.21
N ASN A 135 -7.71 -5.29 -16.10
CA ASN A 135 -7.68 -6.43 -15.19
C ASN A 135 -8.40 -6.14 -13.85
N ALA A 136 -9.19 -5.07 -13.76
CA ALA A 136 -9.87 -4.70 -12.52
C ALA A 136 -10.75 -5.84 -11.95
N ASP A 137 -11.44 -6.58 -12.81
CA ASP A 137 -12.22 -7.77 -12.42
C ASP A 137 -11.36 -8.89 -11.80
N ILE A 138 -10.12 -9.04 -12.29
CA ILE A 138 -9.18 -10.03 -11.76
C ILE A 138 -8.71 -9.59 -10.37
N PHE A 139 -8.37 -8.31 -10.22
CA PHE A 139 -7.98 -7.75 -8.91
C PHE A 139 -9.11 -7.88 -7.89
N ASP A 140 -10.35 -7.56 -8.26
CA ASP A 140 -11.54 -7.76 -7.44
C ASP A 140 -11.70 -9.22 -7.00
N SER A 141 -11.59 -10.15 -7.96
CA SER A 141 -11.74 -11.58 -7.65
C SER A 141 -10.63 -12.11 -6.75
N LEU A 142 -9.39 -11.63 -6.91
CA LEU A 142 -8.27 -12.01 -6.05
C LEU A 142 -8.45 -11.46 -4.64
N PHE A 143 -8.76 -10.16 -4.51
CA PHE A 143 -9.04 -9.52 -3.23
C PHE A 143 -10.13 -10.26 -2.46
N ARG A 144 -11.29 -10.48 -3.07
CA ARG A 144 -12.38 -11.24 -2.44
C ARG A 144 -11.95 -12.67 -2.12
N GLY A 145 -11.18 -13.31 -2.99
CA GLY A 145 -10.63 -14.65 -2.76
C GLY A 145 -9.77 -14.75 -1.49
N TYR A 146 -8.94 -13.75 -1.21
CA TYR A 146 -8.18 -13.69 0.05
C TYR A 146 -9.11 -13.57 1.27
N LEU A 147 -10.12 -12.72 1.19
CA LEU A 147 -11.11 -12.59 2.27
C LEU A 147 -11.92 -13.87 2.46
N GLU A 148 -12.31 -14.57 1.39
CA GLU A 148 -12.91 -15.90 1.49
C GLU A 148 -11.97 -16.92 2.15
N GLY A 149 -10.67 -16.84 1.86
CA GLY A 149 -9.62 -17.68 2.44
C GLY A 149 -9.63 -17.63 3.97
N VAL A 150 -9.78 -16.43 4.56
CA VAL A 150 -9.92 -16.25 6.01
C VAL A 150 -11.06 -17.11 6.57
N TYR A 151 -12.27 -16.96 6.02
CA TYR A 151 -13.43 -17.72 6.51
C TYR A 151 -13.26 -19.23 6.31
N LYS A 152 -12.76 -19.66 5.14
CA LYS A 152 -12.58 -21.08 4.80
C LYS A 152 -11.56 -21.76 5.72
N THR A 153 -10.41 -21.13 5.96
CA THR A 153 -9.35 -21.66 6.82
C THR A 153 -9.83 -21.82 8.27
N LEU A 154 -10.65 -20.88 8.75
CA LEU A 154 -11.25 -20.94 10.08
C LEU A 154 -12.48 -21.89 10.17
N GLY A 155 -12.97 -22.40 9.04
CA GLY A 155 -14.18 -23.24 8.99
C GLY A 155 -15.48 -22.48 9.21
N LEU A 156 -15.48 -21.17 8.95
CA LEU A 156 -16.63 -20.28 9.05
C LEU A 156 -17.40 -20.21 7.72
N SER A 157 -18.67 -19.82 7.79
CA SER A 157 -19.47 -19.55 6.60
C SER A 157 -18.97 -18.31 5.87
N VAL A 158 -18.70 -18.42 4.56
CA VAL A 158 -18.31 -17.29 3.71
C VAL A 158 -19.52 -16.36 3.50
N PRO A 159 -19.39 -15.05 3.78
CA PRO A 159 -20.43 -14.07 3.46
C PRO A 159 -20.79 -14.04 1.96
N GLU A 160 -22.07 -13.93 1.63
CA GLU A 160 -22.57 -13.82 0.25
C GLU A 160 -21.97 -12.59 -0.49
N GLY A 161 -21.56 -11.57 0.24
CA GLY A 161 -20.85 -10.42 -0.30
C GLY A 161 -19.50 -10.73 -0.95
N LEU A 162 -18.88 -11.87 -0.60
CA LEU A 162 -17.55 -12.24 -1.07
C LEU A 162 -17.58 -13.25 -2.21
N VAL A 163 -18.70 -13.96 -2.40
CA VAL A 163 -18.80 -15.01 -3.43
C VAL A 163 -18.66 -14.43 -4.84
N ARG A 164 -18.13 -15.24 -5.76
CA ARG A 164 -17.82 -14.85 -7.15
C ARG A 164 -18.96 -14.17 -7.92
N SER A 165 -20.21 -14.43 -7.57
CA SER A 165 -21.38 -13.82 -8.21
C SER A 165 -21.67 -12.39 -7.76
N ASN A 166 -20.88 -11.81 -6.84
CA ASN A 166 -21.13 -10.50 -6.26
C ASN A 166 -19.85 -9.64 -6.24
N PRO A 167 -19.37 -9.16 -7.41
CA PRO A 167 -18.16 -8.37 -7.48
C PRO A 167 -18.33 -7.01 -6.76
N ILE A 168 -17.22 -6.49 -6.23
CA ILE A 168 -17.16 -5.13 -5.71
C ILE A 168 -17.00 -4.17 -6.88
N HIS A 169 -16.10 -4.49 -7.80
CA HIS A 169 -15.88 -3.73 -9.03
C HIS A 169 -16.99 -3.97 -10.06
N GLY A 170 -17.41 -2.92 -10.75
CA GLY A 170 -18.27 -3.08 -11.92
C GLY A 170 -19.72 -3.44 -11.60
N VAL A 171 -20.26 -2.94 -10.47
CA VAL A 171 -21.72 -2.88 -10.27
C VAL A 171 -22.29 -1.88 -11.28
N LEU A 172 -22.47 -2.34 -12.51
CA LEU A 172 -23.40 -1.75 -13.47
C LEU A 172 -24.79 -1.87 -12.85
N LEU A 173 -25.44 -0.71 -12.66
CA LEU A 173 -26.86 -0.60 -12.36
C LEU A 173 -27.72 -1.44 -13.32
#